data_AF-Q0F8X2-F1
#
_entry.id   AF-Q0F8X2-F1
#
_cell.length_a   1.000
_cell.length_b   1.000
_cell.length_c   1.000
_cell.angle_alpha   90.00
_cell.angle_beta   90.00
_cell.angle_gamma   90.00
#
_symmetry.space_group_name_H-M   'P 1'
#
loop_
_entity.id
_entity.type
_entity.pdbx_description
1 polymer ?
#
loop_
_entity_poly.entity_id
_entity_poly.type
_entity_poly.pdbx_seq_one_letter_code
_entity_poly.pdbx_strand_id
1 'polypeptide(L)'
;MFNKSYVKLLSNKKISKICSKPYGFELLIIIYDFTKNNDEYGIEETFEMIQYNRCKRPAFLSFIRYLEAEKIVVRKSSKIKKSRILLRLDQDIVHKIDQVNYD
;
A
#
# COMPACT_ATOMS: atom_id res chain seq x y z
N MET A 1 3.20 21.91 8.61
CA MET A 1 4.09 21.28 7.61
C MET A 1 3.48 19.96 7.10
N PHE A 2 3.07 19.06 8.01
CA PHE A 2 2.35 17.80 7.69
C PHE A 2 1.21 17.93 6.66
N ASN A 3 0.26 18.87 6.86
CA ASN A 3 -0.88 19.03 5.94
C ASN A 3 -0.46 19.35 4.50
N LYS A 4 0.64 20.10 4.29
CA LYS A 4 1.12 20.43 2.95
C LYS A 4 1.69 19.19 2.25
N SER A 5 2.52 18.41 2.95
CA SER A 5 3.08 17.16 2.44
C SER A 5 1.98 16.13 2.17
N TYR A 6 0.99 16.01 3.06
CA TYR A 6 -0.15 15.11 2.84
C TYR A 6 -1.02 15.52 1.64
N VAL A 7 -1.34 16.81 1.48
CA VAL A 7 -2.09 17.28 0.30
C VAL A 7 -1.30 17.07 -0.98
N LYS A 8 0.02 17.31 -0.97
CA LYS A 8 0.92 17.04 -2.11
C LYS A 8 0.99 15.54 -2.44
N LEU A 9 0.97 14.69 -1.44
CA LEU A 9 0.90 13.24 -1.63
C LEU A 9 -0.42 12.84 -2.32
N LEU A 10 -1.54 13.39 -1.84
CA LEU A 10 -2.87 13.12 -2.40
C LEU A 10 -3.11 13.75 -3.78
N SER A 11 -2.35 14.77 -4.19
CA SER A 11 -2.43 15.27 -5.58
C SER A 11 -1.95 14.25 -6.59
N ASN A 12 -1.26 13.19 -6.16
CA ASN A 12 -0.97 12.03 -6.99
C ASN A 12 -2.19 11.13 -7.16
N LYS A 13 -2.73 11.05 -8.39
CA LYS A 13 -3.92 10.25 -8.71
C LYS A 13 -3.83 8.77 -8.31
N LYS A 14 -2.64 8.17 -8.34
CA LYS A 14 -2.47 6.76 -7.94
C LYS A 14 -2.44 6.60 -6.42
N ILE A 15 -1.80 7.53 -5.70
CA ILE A 15 -1.76 7.48 -4.23
C ILE A 15 -3.13 7.81 -3.64
N SER A 16 -3.84 8.80 -4.20
CA SER A 16 -5.21 9.11 -3.76
C SER A 16 -6.19 7.96 -3.94
N LYS A 17 -5.98 7.09 -4.94
CA LYS A 17 -6.75 5.85 -5.08
C LYS A 17 -6.56 4.90 -3.90
N ILE A 18 -5.35 4.76 -3.36
CA ILE A 18 -5.11 3.96 -2.14
C ILE A 18 -5.88 4.59 -0.97
N CYS A 19 -5.75 5.92 -0.80
CA CYS A 19 -6.41 6.68 0.26
C CYS A 19 -7.93 6.87 0.06
N SER A 20 -8.54 6.30 -0.98
CA SER A 20 -9.99 6.39 -1.24
C SER A 20 -10.84 5.56 -0.28
N LYS A 21 -10.21 4.69 0.51
CA LYS A 21 -10.86 3.88 1.54
C LYS A 21 -10.55 4.43 2.93
N PRO A 22 -11.44 4.23 3.92
CA PRO A 22 -11.21 4.69 5.30
C PRO A 22 -9.91 4.18 5.94
N TYR A 23 -9.46 2.98 5.57
CA TYR A 23 -8.20 2.36 6.01
C TYR A 23 -7.03 2.61 5.03
N GLY A 24 -7.27 3.38 3.96
CA GLY A 24 -6.34 3.49 2.83
C GLY A 24 -5.01 4.14 3.18
N PHE A 25 -5.03 5.15 4.06
CA PHE A 25 -3.80 5.79 4.51
C PHE A 25 -2.94 4.87 5.38
N GLU A 26 -3.55 4.13 6.30
CA GLU A 26 -2.85 3.11 7.10
C GLU A 26 -2.27 2.02 6.18
N LEU A 27 -3.08 1.52 5.23
CA LEU A 27 -2.62 0.55 4.24
C LEU A 27 -1.42 1.08 3.45
N LEU A 28 -1.43 2.34 3.00
CA LEU A 28 -0.34 2.96 2.26
C LEU A 28 0.98 2.91 3.04
N ILE A 29 0.96 3.27 4.32
CA ILE A 29 2.14 3.27 5.18
C ILE A 29 2.67 1.83 5.32
N ILE A 30 1.80 0.89 5.66
CA ILE A 30 2.17 -0.53 5.85
C ILE A 30 2.86 -1.10 4.60
N ILE A 31 2.24 -0.96 3.43
CA ILE A 31 2.79 -1.53 2.19
C ILE A 31 4.01 -0.77 1.69
N TYR A 32 4.12 0.52 1.98
CA TYR A 32 5.31 1.31 1.69
C TYR A 32 6.51 0.80 2.49
N ASP A 33 6.36 0.62 3.80
CA ASP A 33 7.41 0.10 4.68
C ASP A 33 7.84 -1.30 4.25
N PHE A 34 6.88 -2.19 3.98
CA PHE A 34 7.19 -3.55 3.48
C PHE A 34 7.93 -3.54 2.16
N THR A 35 7.69 -2.53 1.32
CA THR A 35 8.38 -2.38 0.04
C THR A 35 9.79 -1.87 0.21
N LYS A 36 10.01 -0.86 1.05
CA LYS A 36 11.34 -0.29 1.32
C LYS A 36 12.24 -1.28 2.06
N ASN A 37 11.70 -2.02 3.02
CA ASN A 37 12.46 -2.96 3.85
C ASN A 37 12.59 -4.36 3.23
N ASN A 38 11.91 -4.61 2.10
CA ASN A 38 11.80 -5.94 1.50
C ASN A 38 11.37 -7.01 2.52
N ASP A 39 10.37 -6.68 3.34
CA ASP A 39 9.82 -7.59 4.35
C ASP A 39 9.22 -8.83 3.70
N GLU A 40 8.82 -9.82 4.50
CA GLU A 40 8.24 -11.08 4.01
C GLU A 40 6.79 -11.27 4.48
N TYR A 41 6.09 -10.17 4.80
CA TYR A 41 4.67 -10.18 5.13
C TYR A 41 3.80 -10.32 3.88
N GLY A 42 2.85 -11.24 3.95
CA GLY A 42 1.89 -11.52 2.90
C GLY A 42 0.65 -10.65 2.98
N ILE A 43 -0.25 -10.86 2.02
CA ILE A 43 -1.51 -10.11 1.92
C ILE A 43 -2.43 -10.34 3.14
N GLU A 44 -2.41 -11.52 3.74
CA GLU A 44 -3.21 -11.83 4.94
C GLU A 44 -2.63 -11.10 6.15
N GLU A 45 -1.31 -11.19 6.36
CA GLU A 45 -0.64 -10.47 7.44
C GLU A 45 -0.85 -8.94 7.29
N THR A 46 -0.82 -8.43 6.05
CA THR A 46 -1.09 -7.01 5.77
C THR A 46 -2.52 -6.62 6.19
N PHE A 47 -3.51 -7.46 5.89
CA PHE A 47 -4.89 -7.21 6.29
C PHE A 47 -5.07 -7.24 7.81
N GLU A 48 -4.41 -8.17 8.49
CA GLU A 48 -4.43 -8.31 9.95
C GLU A 48 -3.81 -7.10 10.66
N MET A 49 -2.78 -6.50 10.06
CA MET A 49 -2.09 -5.32 10.61
C MET A 49 -2.87 -4.00 10.47
N ILE A 50 -3.92 -3.94 9.65
CA ILE A 50 -4.81 -2.77 9.60
C ILE A 50 -5.64 -2.73 10.89
N GLN A 51 -5.42 -1.72 11.72
CA GLN A 51 -6.09 -1.56 13.01
C GLN A 51 -7.35 -0.70 12.91
N TYR A 52 -7.35 0.32 12.05
CA TYR A 52 -8.39 1.35 12.04
C TYR A 52 -9.28 1.25 10.81
N ASN A 53 -10.59 1.40 11.01
CA ASN A 53 -11.59 1.43 9.94
C ASN A 53 -11.49 0.23 8.96
N ARG A 54 -11.00 -0.91 9.46
CA ARG A 54 -10.77 -2.11 8.66
C ARG A 54 -12.09 -2.63 8.08
N CYS A 55 -12.09 -2.89 6.78
CA CYS A 55 -13.24 -3.49 6.12
C CYS A 55 -13.27 -5.02 6.29
N LYS A 56 -14.33 -5.67 5.80
CA LYS A 56 -14.36 -7.14 5.73
C LYS A 56 -13.33 -7.65 4.71
N ARG A 57 -12.71 -8.81 5.00
CA ARG A 57 -11.69 -9.43 4.14
C ARG A 57 -12.05 -9.50 2.65
N PRO A 58 -13.27 -9.89 2.22
CA PRO A 58 -13.61 -9.90 0.79
C PRO A 58 -13.54 -8.52 0.12
N ALA A 59 -13.95 -7.47 0.85
CA ALA A 59 -13.89 -6.09 0.35
C ALA A 59 -12.44 -5.61 0.25
N PHE A 60 -11.59 -5.96 1.22
CA PHE A 60 -10.16 -5.70 1.17
C PHE A 60 -9.50 -6.35 -0.05
N LEU A 61 -9.70 -7.66 -0.24
CA LEU A 61 -9.13 -8.38 -1.39
C LEU A 61 -9.64 -7.84 -2.73
N SER A 62 -10.91 -7.42 -2.80
CA SER A 62 -11.45 -6.77 -3.99
C SER A 62 -10.80 -5.42 -4.27
N PHE A 63 -10.51 -4.65 -3.22
CA PHE A 63 -9.81 -3.39 -3.35
C PHE A 63 -8.34 -3.58 -3.77
N ILE A 64 -7.65 -4.60 -3.24
CA ILE A 64 -6.29 -4.93 -3.69
C ILE A 64 -6.27 -5.31 -5.17
N ARG A 65 -7.21 -6.13 -5.66
CA ARG A 65 -7.33 -6.43 -7.09
C ARG A 65 -7.52 -5.17 -7.94
N TYR A 66 -8.31 -4.21 -7.45
CA TYR A 66 -8.46 -2.91 -8.12
C TYR A 66 -7.13 -2.14 -8.19
N LEU A 67 -6.39 -2.05 -7.09
CA LEU A 67 -5.08 -1.38 -7.06
C LEU A 67 -4.04 -2.08 -7.97
N GLU A 68 -4.12 -3.41 -8.10
CA GLU A 68 -3.27 -4.19 -9.01
C GLU A 68 -3.58 -3.87 -10.47
N ALA A 69 -4.86 -3.84 -10.84
CA ALA A 69 -5.29 -3.48 -12.20
C ALA A 69 -4.83 -2.05 -12.58
N GLU A 70 -4.74 -1.17 -11.60
CA GLU A 70 -4.26 0.21 -11.74
C GLU A 70 -2.73 0.34 -11.74
N LYS A 71 -1.99 -0.77 -11.61
CA LYS A 71 -0.52 -0.81 -11.48
C LYS A 71 -0.03 0.12 -10.36
N ILE A 72 -0.70 0.04 -9.22
CA ILE A 72 -0.35 0.78 -7.99
C ILE A 72 0.36 -0.14 -7.02
N VAL A 73 -0.14 -1.38 -6.92
CA VAL A 73 0.47 -2.45 -6.12
C VAL A 73 0.76 -3.64 -7.02
N VAL A 74 1.72 -4.46 -6.60
CA VAL A 74 2.14 -5.69 -7.28
C VAL A 74 2.18 -6.84 -6.28
N ARG A 75 1.87 -8.04 -6.78
CA ARG A 75 2.07 -9.29 -6.03
C ARG A 75 3.45 -9.84 -6.33
N LYS A 76 4.14 -10.30 -5.30
CA LYS A 76 5.40 -11.04 -5.42
C LYS A 76 5.32 -12.36 -4.66
N SER A 77 5.99 -13.38 -5.16
CA SER A 77 6.19 -14.61 -4.40
C SER A 77 7.19 -14.36 -3.28
N SER A 78 6.89 -14.88 -2.09
CA SER A 78 7.84 -14.85 -0.96
C SER A 78 9.10 -15.64 -1.28
N LYS A 79 10.25 -15.14 -0.83
CA LYS A 79 11.54 -15.86 -0.94
C LYS A 79 11.66 -16.97 0.11
N ILE A 80 10.92 -16.86 1.21
CA ILE A 80 10.97 -17.79 2.35
C ILE A 80 9.91 -18.88 2.20
N LYS A 81 8.65 -18.52 1.90
CA LYS A 81 7.53 -19.45 1.85
C LYS A 81 6.78 -19.32 0.53
N LYS A 82 6.99 -20.25 -0.41
CA LYS A 82 6.42 -20.18 -1.78
C LYS A 82 4.91 -19.95 -1.87
N SER A 83 4.12 -20.43 -0.90
CA SER A 83 2.67 -20.22 -0.87
C SER A 83 2.24 -18.83 -0.38
N ARG A 84 3.16 -18.04 0.19
CA ARG A 84 2.89 -16.68 0.65
C ARG A 84 3.03 -15.70 -0.52
N ILE A 85 1.99 -14.91 -0.71
CA ILE A 85 1.95 -13.82 -1.69
C ILE A 85 2.13 -12.49 -0.97
N LEU A 86 3.21 -11.81 -1.32
CA LEU A 86 3.60 -10.50 -0.82
C LEU A 86 2.85 -9.40 -1.58
N LEU A 87 2.39 -8.38 -0.86
CA LEU A 87 1.78 -7.18 -1.44
C LEU A 87 2.76 -6.01 -1.38
N ARG A 88 3.19 -5.48 -2.53
CA ARG A 88 4.19 -4.39 -2.61
C ARG A 88 3.66 -3.22 -3.40
N LEU A 89 4.16 -2.02 -3.12
CA LEU A 89 3.95 -0.88 -4.01
C LEU A 89 4.70 -1.10 -5.31
N ASP A 90 4.13 -0.58 -6.39
CA ASP A 90 4.88 -0.37 -7.61
C ASP A 90 6.01 0.65 -7.37
N GLN A 91 7.16 0.41 -8.00
CA GLN A 91 8.37 1.18 -7.72
C GLN A 91 8.21 2.66 -8.08
N ASP A 92 7.42 2.99 -9.10
CA ASP A 92 7.14 4.40 -9.45
C ASP A 92 6.39 5.12 -8.33
N ILE A 93 5.52 4.39 -7.61
CA ILE A 93 4.77 4.93 -6.47
C ILE A 93 5.68 5.20 -5.30
N VAL A 94 6.62 4.28 -5.01
CA VAL A 94 7.62 4.45 -3.95
C VAL A 94 8.43 5.72 -4.19
N HIS A 95 8.96 5.92 -5.40
CA HIS A 95 9.73 7.12 -5.74
C HIS A 95 8.93 8.41 -5.56
N LYS A 96 7.65 8.40 -5.91
CA LYS A 96 6.75 9.56 -5.73
C LYS A 96 6.50 9.88 -4.26
N ILE A 97 6.42 8.87 -3.40
CA ILE A 97 6.28 9.05 -1.95
C ILE A 97 7.60 9.60 -1.38
N ASP A 98 8.73 9.00 -1.76
CA ASP A 98 10.07 9.45 -1.34
C ASP A 98 10.26 10.95 -1.65
N GLN A 99 9.93 11.40 -2.86
CA GLN A 99 10.03 12.82 -3.24
C GLN A 99 9.26 13.77 -2.30
N VAL A 100 8.09 13.37 -1.82
CA VAL A 100 7.29 14.20 -0.90
C VAL A 100 7.87 14.21 0.51
N ASN A 101 8.61 13.17 0.91
CA ASN A 101 9.21 13.07 2.24
C ASN A 101 10.53 13.86 2.39
N TYR A 102 11.23 14.11 1.28
CA TYR A 102 12.48 14.87 1.26
C TYR A 102 12.29 16.38 0.98
N ASP A 103 11.06 16.82 0.71
CA ASP A 103 10.67 18.23 0.52
C ASP A 103 10.12 18.87 1.82
#